data_AF-A0AAW9KJL4-F1
#
_entry.id   AF-A0AAW9KJL4-F1
#
_cell.length_a   1.000
_cell.length_b   1.000
_cell.length_c   1.000
_cell.angle_alpha   90.00
_cell.angle_beta   90.00
_cell.angle_gamma   90.00
#
_symmetry.space_group_name_H-M   'P 1'
#
loop_
_entity.id
_entity.type
_entity.pdbx_description
1 polymer ?
#
loop_
_entity_poly.entity_id
_entity_poly.type
_entity_poly.pdbx_seq_one_letter_code
_entity_poly.pdbx_strand_id
1 'polypeptide(L)'
;LLTLDNEEEGHLLVSCAGGIRSKHILDVELEEVNTYNSFLNIAVRGLKGGHSGMEINKERGNSNKIMGRILKSLSSNIDFRLVSLNGGSKNNAIPREADALVAIKADDIEKAKDIVIKWNDILLNELKTQDPGVNISISESNEVIEKVFT
;
A
#
# COMPACT_ATOMS: atom_id res chain seq x y z
N LEU A 1 -17.21 38.66 1.63
CA LEU A 1 -15.87 38.33 1.11
C LEU A 1 -16.08 37.51 -0.16
N LEU A 2 -15.47 37.89 -1.29
CA LEU A 2 -15.46 37.09 -2.52
C LEU A 2 -14.10 36.40 -2.60
N THR A 3 -14.08 35.07 -2.68
CA THR A 3 -12.85 34.28 -2.81
C THR A 3 -12.63 33.94 -4.29
N LEU A 4 -11.36 33.95 -4.74
CA LEU A 4 -10.95 33.62 -6.11
C LEU A 4 -10.15 32.30 -6.15
N ASP A 5 -10.33 31.46 -5.13
CA ASP A 5 -9.62 30.19 -4.93
C ASP A 5 -10.36 29.00 -5.57
N ASN A 6 -11.29 29.28 -6.49
CA ASN A 6 -11.95 28.25 -7.28
C ASN A 6 -11.20 28.06 -8.60
N GLU A 7 -10.85 26.82 -8.90
CA GLU A 7 -10.07 26.45 -10.10
C GLU A 7 -10.96 26.11 -11.32
N GLU A 8 -12.29 26.08 -11.15
CA GLU A 8 -13.25 25.77 -12.23
C GLU A 8 -14.10 26.98 -12.65
N GLU A 9 -13.93 27.43 -13.91
CA GLU A 9 -14.71 28.52 -14.49
C GLU A 9 -16.20 28.16 -14.65
N GLY A 10 -17.10 29.12 -14.44
CA GLY A 10 -18.55 28.92 -14.57
C GLY A 10 -19.20 28.25 -13.36
N HIS A 11 -18.41 27.88 -12.35
CA HIS A 11 -18.91 27.31 -11.09
C HIS A 11 -18.78 28.33 -9.95
N LEU A 12 -19.87 28.49 -9.19
CA LEU A 12 -19.87 29.26 -7.95
C LEU A 12 -19.90 28.29 -6.77
N LEU A 13 -18.78 28.18 -6.05
CA LEU A 13 -18.69 27.39 -4.84
C LEU A 13 -19.23 28.18 -3.64
N VAL A 14 -20.29 27.66 -3.01
CA VAL A 14 -20.93 28.30 -1.84
C VAL A 14 -20.48 27.72 -0.50
N SER A 15 -19.72 26.62 -0.52
CA SER A 15 -19.24 25.91 0.67
C SER A 15 -18.06 25.01 0.37
N CYS A 16 -17.26 24.67 1.40
CA CYS A 16 -16.20 23.66 1.33
C CYS A 16 -16.25 22.71 2.55
N ALA A 17 -15.60 21.56 2.44
CA ALA A 17 -15.39 20.66 3.57
C ALA A 17 -14.28 21.20 4.50
N GLY A 18 -14.44 20.99 5.81
CA GLY A 18 -13.35 21.17 6.76
C GLY A 18 -12.31 20.05 6.68
N GLY A 19 -11.19 20.18 7.40
CA GLY A 19 -10.13 19.18 7.42
C GLY A 19 -9.47 19.03 8.79
N ILE A 20 -9.09 17.80 9.14
CA ILE A 20 -8.31 17.47 10.33
C ILE A 20 -7.20 16.50 9.95
N ARG A 21 -6.01 16.68 10.54
CA ARG A 21 -4.89 15.75 10.38
C ARG A 21 -4.88 14.76 11.55
N SER A 22 -5.04 13.48 11.25
CA SER A 22 -4.74 12.39 12.20
C SER A 22 -3.36 11.82 11.90
N LYS A 23 -2.56 11.58 12.94
CA LYS A 23 -1.28 10.87 12.86
C LYS A 23 -1.32 9.71 13.84
N HIS A 24 -1.16 8.49 13.34
CA HIS A 24 -1.04 7.29 14.15
C HIS A 24 0.43 6.87 14.15
N ILE A 25 0.97 6.61 15.34
CA ILE A 25 2.32 6.11 15.54
C ILE A 25 2.15 4.75 16.22
N LEU A 26 2.77 3.73 15.62
CA LEU A 26 2.85 2.39 16.16
C LEU A 26 4.30 2.20 16.57
N ASP A 27 4.54 2.03 17.86
CA ASP A 27 5.86 1.68 18.37
C ASP A 27 6.12 0.21 18.05
N VAL A 28 7.23 -0.06 17.37
CA VAL A 28 7.65 -1.41 16.97
C VAL A 28 8.99 -1.72 17.61
N GLU A 29 9.14 -2.94 18.10
CA GLU A 29 10.41 -3.47 18.56
C GLU A 29 11.07 -4.26 17.42
N LEU A 30 12.39 -4.39 17.49
CA LEU A 30 13.19 -5.12 16.51
C LEU A 30 13.77 -6.38 17.15
N GLU A 31 13.57 -7.53 16.52
CA GLU A 31 14.20 -8.79 16.87
C GLU A 31 15.20 -9.24 15.80
N GLU A 32 16.15 -10.09 16.16
CA GLU A 32 17.06 -10.71 15.19
C GLU A 32 16.28 -11.60 14.22
N VAL A 33 16.70 -11.61 12.95
CA VAL A 33 16.00 -12.33 11.87
C VAL A 33 15.91 -13.85 12.10
N ASN A 34 16.77 -14.40 12.96
CA ASN A 34 16.74 -15.79 13.43
C ASN A 34 16.53 -16.81 12.30
N THR A 35 15.39 -17.51 12.30
CA THR A 35 15.10 -18.62 11.38
C THR A 35 14.57 -18.17 10.02
N TYR A 36 14.32 -16.87 9.82
CA TYR A 36 13.90 -16.34 8.53
C TYR A 36 15.14 -16.12 7.67
N ASN A 37 15.23 -16.81 6.55
CA ASN A 37 16.42 -16.86 5.70
C ASN A 37 16.14 -16.44 4.26
N SER A 38 14.92 -16.00 3.96
CA SER A 38 14.50 -15.59 2.63
C SER A 38 13.71 -14.28 2.72
N PHE A 39 14.01 -13.36 1.82
CA PHE A 39 13.48 -12.00 1.84
C PHE A 39 12.74 -11.69 0.55
N LEU A 40 11.49 -11.24 0.66
CA LEU A 40 10.65 -10.92 -0.49
C LEU A 40 10.22 -9.47 -0.44
N ASN A 41 10.44 -8.75 -1.55
CA ASN A 41 9.91 -7.42 -1.77
C ASN A 41 8.55 -7.54 -2.48
N ILE A 42 7.52 -6.98 -1.87
CA ILE A 42 6.18 -6.86 -2.42
C ILE A 42 5.97 -5.39 -2.76
N ALA A 43 5.64 -5.11 -4.02
CA ALA A 43 5.42 -3.77 -4.50
C ALA A 43 4.01 -3.64 -5.10
N VAL A 44 3.31 -2.57 -4.72
CA VAL A 44 2.07 -2.11 -5.35
C VAL A 44 2.41 -0.89 -6.20
N ARG A 45 2.06 -0.91 -7.48
CA ARG A 45 2.34 0.14 -8.46
C ARG A 45 1.15 0.39 -9.39
N GLY A 46 1.27 1.45 -10.20
CA GLY A 46 0.38 1.70 -11.35
C GLY A 46 -0.99 2.30 -11.03
N LEU A 47 -1.30 2.54 -9.75
CA LEU A 47 -2.52 3.26 -9.34
C LEU A 47 -2.48 4.72 -9.82
N LYS A 48 -3.65 5.26 -10.17
CA LYS A 48 -3.80 6.65 -10.64
C LYS A 48 -3.49 7.69 -9.55
N GLY A 49 -3.83 7.39 -8.29
CA GLY A 49 -3.73 8.35 -7.18
C GLY A 49 -4.75 9.47 -7.30
N GLY A 50 -4.42 10.69 -6.86
CA GLY A 50 -5.31 11.84 -7.02
C GLY A 50 -5.46 12.68 -5.76
N HIS A 51 -6.24 13.76 -5.84
CA HIS A 51 -6.51 14.62 -4.69
C HIS A 51 -7.47 13.93 -3.72
N SER A 52 -7.07 13.76 -2.45
CA SER A 52 -7.84 12.96 -1.47
C SER A 52 -9.17 13.57 -1.03
N GLY A 53 -9.42 14.85 -1.33
CA GLY A 53 -10.74 15.49 -1.21
C GLY A 53 -11.56 15.36 -2.50
N MET A 54 -11.22 16.15 -3.52
CA MET A 54 -11.94 16.22 -4.81
C MET A 54 -12.11 14.89 -5.55
N GLU A 55 -11.21 13.92 -5.38
CA GLU A 55 -11.22 12.68 -6.16
C GLU A 55 -11.54 11.44 -5.33
N ILE A 56 -11.92 11.60 -4.05
CA ILE A 56 -12.24 10.46 -3.17
C ILE A 56 -13.47 9.70 -3.65
N ASN A 57 -14.42 10.41 -4.25
CA ASN A 57 -15.63 9.86 -4.84
C ASN A 57 -15.36 9.07 -6.14
N LYS A 58 -14.15 9.15 -6.70
CA LYS A 58 -13.76 8.36 -7.89
C LYS A 58 -13.33 6.93 -7.53
N GLU A 59 -13.36 6.56 -6.23
CA GLU A 59 -13.13 5.19 -5.75
C GLU A 59 -11.82 4.58 -6.27
N ARG A 60 -10.78 5.42 -6.40
CA ARG A 60 -9.45 4.98 -6.85
C ARG A 60 -8.77 4.12 -5.79
N GLY A 61 -7.89 3.22 -6.23
CA GLY A 61 -7.16 2.35 -5.33
C GLY A 61 -6.20 3.13 -4.42
N ASN A 62 -6.03 2.65 -3.20
CA ASN A 62 -5.10 3.19 -2.21
C ASN A 62 -4.02 2.14 -1.93
N SER A 63 -2.77 2.42 -2.34
CA SER A 63 -1.67 1.46 -2.23
C SER A 63 -1.43 0.95 -0.81
N ASN A 64 -1.52 1.82 0.20
CA ASN A 64 -1.30 1.46 1.60
C ASN A 64 -2.38 0.49 2.11
N LYS A 65 -3.64 0.72 1.73
CA LYS A 65 -4.75 -0.18 2.08
C LYS A 65 -4.64 -1.52 1.37
N ILE A 66 -4.25 -1.50 0.10
CA ILE A 66 -4.02 -2.71 -0.70
C ILE A 66 -2.88 -3.53 -0.08
N MET A 67 -1.75 -2.91 0.25
CA MET A 67 -0.63 -3.59 0.89
C MET A 67 -1.05 -4.25 2.21
N GLY A 68 -1.84 -3.56 3.04
CA GLY A 68 -2.38 -4.13 4.27
C GLY A 68 -3.27 -5.37 4.04
N ARG A 69 -4.07 -5.40 2.96
CA ARG A 69 -4.87 -6.58 2.58
C ARG A 69 -3.98 -7.77 2.19
N ILE A 70 -2.94 -7.51 1.40
CA ILE A 70 -1.97 -8.54 0.96
C ILE A 70 -1.23 -9.11 2.18
N LEU A 71 -0.67 -8.26 3.03
CA LEU A 71 0.04 -8.68 4.24
C LEU A 71 -0.85 -9.47 5.21
N LYS A 72 -2.12 -9.07 5.35
CA LYS A 72 -3.09 -9.84 6.17
C LYS A 72 -3.39 -11.22 5.59
N SER A 73 -3.45 -11.33 4.26
CA SER A 73 -3.61 -12.63 3.61
C SER A 73 -2.37 -13.50 3.76
N LEU A 74 -1.17 -12.91 3.67
CA LEU A 74 0.09 -13.62 3.91
C LEU A 74 0.12 -14.14 5.35
N SER A 75 -0.17 -13.31 6.36
CA SER A 75 -0.09 -13.72 7.77
C SER A 75 -1.06 -14.83 8.15
N SER A 76 -2.15 -14.98 7.38
CA SER A 76 -3.14 -16.03 7.59
C SER A 76 -2.71 -17.39 6.99
N ASN A 77 -1.67 -17.41 6.15
CA ASN A 77 -1.26 -18.59 5.38
C ASN A 77 0.19 -19.00 5.60
N ILE A 78 1.07 -18.06 5.96
CA ILE A 78 2.50 -18.27 6.19
C ILE A 78 2.94 -17.49 7.43
N ASP A 79 3.94 -18.01 8.14
CA ASP A 79 4.61 -17.29 9.21
C ASP A 79 5.68 -16.38 8.59
N PHE A 80 5.57 -15.07 8.83
CA PHE A 80 6.50 -14.09 8.30
C PHE A 80 6.77 -13.00 9.33
N ARG A 81 7.86 -12.26 9.11
CA ARG A 81 8.17 -11.01 9.81
C ARG A 81 8.28 -9.87 8.84
N LEU A 82 7.81 -8.70 9.24
CA LEU A 82 7.92 -7.49 8.44
C LEU A 82 9.30 -6.86 8.69
N VAL A 83 10.02 -6.52 7.63
CA VAL A 83 11.32 -5.82 7.72
C VAL A 83 11.12 -4.32 7.51
N SER A 84 10.34 -3.96 6.52
CA SER A 84 10.01 -2.57 6.24
C SER A 84 8.66 -2.46 5.54
N LEU A 85 8.00 -1.31 5.74
CA LEU A 85 6.74 -0.98 5.10
C LEU A 85 6.70 0.52 4.82
N ASN A 86 6.59 0.90 3.55
CA ASN A 86 6.56 2.28 3.12
C ASN A 86 5.49 2.46 2.04
N GLY A 87 4.81 3.61 2.02
CA GLY A 87 3.84 3.87 0.97
C GLY A 87 3.14 5.22 1.08
N GLY A 88 2.76 5.75 -0.09
CA GLY A 88 2.28 7.11 -0.22
C GLY A 88 3.38 8.17 -0.16
N SER A 89 3.01 9.41 -0.46
CA SER A 89 3.97 10.54 -0.54
C SER A 89 3.49 11.80 0.17
N LYS A 90 2.19 12.11 0.09
CA LYS A 90 1.58 13.29 0.70
C LYS A 90 0.25 12.93 1.37
N ASN A 91 -0.08 13.64 2.44
CA ASN A 91 -1.29 13.40 3.23
C ASN A 91 -2.59 13.76 2.48
N ASN A 92 -2.51 14.66 1.48
CA ASN A 92 -3.64 15.10 0.66
C ASN A 92 -3.72 14.38 -0.70
N ALA A 93 -2.93 13.32 -0.89
CA ALA A 93 -2.93 12.54 -2.12
C ALA A 93 -3.35 11.09 -1.82
N ILE A 94 -4.20 10.53 -2.67
CA ILE A 94 -4.49 9.10 -2.67
C ILE A 94 -3.19 8.38 -3.07
N PRO A 95 -2.62 7.51 -2.22
CA PRO A 95 -1.30 6.94 -2.41
C PRO A 95 -1.31 5.92 -3.55
N ARG A 96 -0.28 6.04 -4.41
CA ARG A 96 -0.17 5.29 -5.67
C ARG A 96 0.69 4.06 -5.58
N GLU A 97 1.69 4.12 -4.70
CA GLU A 97 2.75 3.13 -4.60
C GLU A 97 2.96 2.77 -3.14
N ALA A 98 3.31 1.52 -2.90
CA ALA A 98 3.69 1.01 -1.58
C ALA A 98 4.67 -0.16 -1.76
N ASP A 99 5.60 -0.28 -0.83
CA ASP A 99 6.64 -1.29 -0.77
C ASP A 99 6.65 -1.93 0.60
N ALA A 100 6.74 -3.25 0.63
CA ALA A 100 6.91 -4.03 1.84
C ALA A 100 8.02 -5.05 1.63
N LEU A 101 8.92 -5.13 2.60
CA LEU A 101 9.95 -6.17 2.64
C LEU A 101 9.59 -7.13 3.77
N VAL A 102 9.45 -8.41 3.44
CA VAL A 102 9.09 -9.46 4.40
C VAL A 102 10.17 -10.52 4.47
N ALA A 103 10.42 -11.01 5.67
CA ALA A 103 11.30 -12.14 5.96
C ALA A 103 10.43 -13.38 6.19
N ILE A 104 10.74 -14.46 5.48
CA ILE A 104 10.03 -15.75 5.52
C ILE A 104 11.02 -16.91 5.60
N LYS A 105 10.51 -18.11 5.85
CA LYS A 105 11.28 -19.36 5.70
C LYS A 105 11.37 -19.73 4.22
N ALA A 106 12.50 -20.32 3.81
CA ALA A 106 12.72 -20.74 2.43
C ALA A 106 11.61 -21.66 1.87
N ASP A 107 11.03 -22.52 2.72
CA ASP A 107 9.97 -23.46 2.32
C ASP A 107 8.66 -22.76 1.93
N ASP A 108 8.44 -21.52 2.37
CA ASP A 108 7.21 -20.76 2.13
C ASP A 108 7.30 -19.81 0.93
N ILE A 109 8.45 -19.72 0.24
CA ILE A 109 8.67 -18.76 -0.87
C ILE A 109 7.62 -18.92 -1.97
N GLU A 110 7.44 -20.14 -2.48
CA GLU A 110 6.53 -20.39 -3.59
C GLU A 110 5.07 -20.12 -3.18
N LYS A 111 4.70 -20.50 -1.96
CA LYS A 111 3.38 -20.20 -1.40
C LYS A 111 3.14 -18.70 -1.26
N ALA A 112 4.15 -17.93 -0.84
CA ALA A 112 4.07 -16.48 -0.76
C ALA A 112 3.88 -15.85 -2.15
N LYS A 113 4.63 -16.33 -3.16
CA LYS A 113 4.49 -15.88 -4.55
C LYS A 113 3.09 -16.16 -5.09
N ASP A 114 2.55 -17.36 -4.88
CA ASP A 114 1.20 -17.74 -5.31
C ASP A 114 0.12 -16.85 -4.68
N ILE A 115 0.24 -16.53 -3.38
CA ILE A 115 -0.68 -15.64 -2.69
C ILE A 115 -0.66 -14.25 -3.33
N VAL A 116 0.52 -13.69 -3.58
CA VAL A 116 0.66 -12.35 -4.16
C VAL A 116 0.15 -12.31 -5.61
N ILE A 117 0.45 -13.33 -6.42
CA ILE A 117 -0.07 -13.46 -7.78
C ILE A 117 -1.61 -13.51 -7.77
N LYS A 118 -2.20 -14.32 -6.88
CA LYS A 118 -3.65 -14.38 -6.73
C LYS A 118 -4.26 -13.03 -6.33
N TRP A 119 -3.58 -12.27 -5.47
CA TRP A 119 -4.02 -10.93 -5.11
C TRP A 119 -3.95 -9.94 -6.27
N ASN A 120 -2.94 -10.06 -7.14
CA ASN A 120 -2.87 -9.26 -8.35
C ASN A 120 -4.14 -9.45 -9.22
N ASP A 121 -4.57 -10.69 -9.44
CA ASP A 121 -5.77 -10.98 -10.23
C ASP A 121 -7.05 -10.47 -9.57
N ILE A 122 -7.18 -10.66 -8.25
CA ILE A 122 -8.32 -10.14 -7.47
C ILE A 122 -8.41 -8.62 -7.64
N LEU A 123 -7.29 -7.91 -7.48
CA LEU A 123 -7.26 -6.45 -7.51
C LEU A 123 -7.44 -5.90 -8.92
N LEU A 124 -6.89 -6.55 -9.94
CA LEU A 124 -7.15 -6.23 -11.34
C LEU A 124 -8.65 -6.33 -11.66
N ASN A 125 -9.33 -7.34 -11.13
CA ASN A 125 -10.77 -7.48 -11.32
C ASN A 125 -11.57 -6.44 -10.50
N GLU A 126 -11.25 -6.24 -9.22
CA GLU A 126 -11.92 -5.27 -8.34
C GLU A 126 -11.79 -3.83 -8.86
N LEU A 127 -10.61 -3.46 -9.36
CA LEU A 127 -10.28 -2.09 -9.79
C LEU A 127 -10.35 -1.89 -11.31
N LYS A 128 -10.82 -2.87 -12.07
CA LYS A 128 -10.87 -2.87 -13.54
C LYS A 128 -11.39 -1.57 -14.15
N THR A 129 -12.43 -0.97 -13.56
CA THR A 129 -13.04 0.25 -14.08
C THR A 129 -12.34 1.51 -13.55
N GLN A 130 -12.11 1.58 -12.24
CA GLN A 130 -11.64 2.80 -11.59
C GLN A 130 -10.12 3.00 -11.73
N ASP A 131 -9.35 1.92 -11.60
CA ASP A 131 -7.89 1.94 -11.57
C ASP A 131 -7.26 0.70 -12.24
N PRO A 132 -7.46 0.51 -13.56
CA PRO A 132 -6.99 -0.69 -14.29
C PRO A 132 -5.46 -0.82 -14.35
N GLY A 133 -4.72 0.23 -13.98
CA GLY A 133 -3.27 0.24 -13.96
C GLY A 133 -2.66 -0.48 -12.76
N VAL A 134 -3.47 -0.92 -11.79
CA VAL A 134 -3.00 -1.61 -10.59
C VAL A 134 -2.12 -2.81 -10.94
N ASN A 135 -0.94 -2.88 -10.35
CA ASN A 135 0.01 -3.95 -10.57
C ASN A 135 0.68 -4.31 -9.24
N ILE A 136 0.65 -5.59 -8.89
CA ILE A 136 1.27 -6.12 -7.70
C ILE A 136 2.36 -7.08 -8.14
N SER A 137 3.58 -6.83 -7.70
CA SER A 137 4.74 -7.66 -8.01
C SER A 137 5.40 -8.17 -6.74
N ILE A 138 6.01 -9.34 -6.84
CA ILE A 138 6.84 -9.93 -5.80
C ILE A 138 8.20 -10.30 -6.39
N SER A 139 9.28 -9.98 -5.69
CA SER A 139 10.64 -10.33 -6.09
C SER A 139 11.48 -10.72 -4.88
N GLU A 140 12.43 -11.62 -5.08
CA GLU A 140 13.42 -11.95 -4.04
C GLU A 140 14.37 -10.77 -3.83
N SER A 141 14.73 -10.52 -2.58
CA SER A 141 15.71 -9.51 -2.18
C SER A 141 17.01 -10.19 -1.74
N ASN A 142 18.13 -9.67 -2.23
CA ASN A 142 19.48 -10.11 -1.84
C ASN A 142 20.07 -9.24 -0.72
N GLU A 143 19.27 -8.37 -0.11
CA GLU A 143 19.72 -7.52 0.99
C GLU A 143 20.03 -8.36 2.23
N VAL A 144 21.13 -8.02 2.91
CA VAL A 144 21.47 -8.64 4.20
C VAL A 144 20.68 -7.91 5.28
N ILE A 145 19.75 -8.63 5.90
CA ILE A 145 18.83 -8.07 6.88
C ILE A 145 19.07 -8.77 8.21
N GLU A 146 19.47 -8.00 9.21
CA GLU A 146 19.81 -8.52 10.54
C GLU A 146 18.62 -8.47 11.51
N LYS A 147 17.67 -7.55 11.27
CA LYS A 147 16.58 -7.24 12.19
C LYS A 147 15.22 -7.16 11.49
N VAL A 148 14.19 -7.62 12.20
CA VAL A 148 12.80 -7.64 11.74
C VAL A 148 11.87 -7.10 12.83
N PHE A 149 10.68 -6.63 12.45
CA PHE A 149 9.67 -6.14 13.38
C PHE A 149 9.08 -7.32 14.18
N THR A 150 8.86 -7.11 15.48
CA THR A 150 8.17 -8.05 16.39
C THR A 150 6.83 -7.47 16.85
#